data_AF-W1NA14-F1
#
_entry.id   AF-W1NA14-F1
#
_cell.length_a   1.000
_cell.length_b   1.000
_cell.length_c   1.000
_cell.angle_alpha   90.00
_cell.angle_beta   90.00
_cell.angle_gamma   90.00
#
_symmetry.space_group_name_H-M   'P 1'
#
loop_
_entity.id
_entity.type
_entity.pdbx_description
1 polymer ?
#
loop_
_entity_poly.entity_id
_entity_poly.type
_entity_poly.pdbx_seq_one_letter_code
_entity_poly.pdbx_strand_id
1 'polypeptide(L)'
;MIGYFGKVPGSADFVAYNAAYKDVQELDTWLQRCLARMADQDDSWQDQFDALPTCFFHFRASNGYWLLGGLHSSCDASGRRYPLLIFQRLSVASQVEGSVGVHTLSETFSGQLRTLLQRTVHGESSVEELHHSIDELRELGDADLKLQQRLLQRFLEDVRFSDLVKALEPSFPEFIANAFALRMQVLHQGLQRGETFQAVLPLPAERALKRPAADLWLHWLEYQVPHRAKASLLVDDFMRPQLWRFASADHEAFRLLSGQASSAARVDVLEAFEEFNPRWADMALPPAELDMGTYITRFPDQENPMGSRGTISW
;
A
#
# COMPACT_ATOMS: atom_id res chain seq x y z
N MET A 1 -1.05 11.80 17.26
CA MET A 1 -2.52 11.84 17.38
C MET A 1 -3.15 10.66 16.67
N ILE A 2 -3.93 9.88 17.40
CA ILE A 2 -4.69 8.74 16.88
C ILE A 2 -6.18 9.11 16.82
N GLY A 3 -6.87 8.63 15.79
CA GLY A 3 -8.30 8.88 15.59
C GLY A 3 -8.97 7.75 14.83
N TYR A 4 -10.28 7.87 14.67
CA TYR A 4 -11.08 6.97 13.85
C TYR A 4 -12.20 7.74 13.17
N PHE A 5 -12.66 7.23 12.04
CA PHE A 5 -13.91 7.69 11.45
C PHE A 5 -14.51 6.60 10.57
N GLY A 6 -15.83 6.65 10.37
CA GLY A 6 -16.51 5.73 9.47
C GLY A 6 -17.89 5.33 9.96
N LYS A 7 -18.34 4.15 9.51
CA LYS A 7 -19.61 3.56 9.92
C LYS A 7 -19.41 2.29 10.71
N VAL A 8 -20.32 2.06 11.65
CA VAL A 8 -20.32 0.89 12.54
C VAL A 8 -21.76 0.40 12.72
N PRO A 9 -22.01 -0.91 12.83
CA PRO A 9 -23.37 -1.43 12.91
C PRO A 9 -24.17 -0.90 14.12
N GLY A 10 -23.47 -0.58 15.21
CA GLY A 10 -24.07 -0.06 16.45
C GLY A 10 -24.50 1.41 16.41
N SER A 11 -24.27 2.13 15.31
CA SER A 11 -24.63 3.54 15.15
C SER A 11 -25.45 3.75 13.89
N ALA A 12 -26.47 4.60 13.93
CA ALA A 12 -27.23 5.00 12.74
C ALA A 12 -26.47 6.03 11.88
N ASP A 13 -25.54 6.77 12.50
CA ASP A 13 -24.77 7.85 11.89
C ASP A 13 -23.27 7.58 11.91
N PHE A 14 -22.54 8.44 11.20
CA PHE A 14 -21.08 8.39 11.14
C PHE A 14 -20.47 8.61 12.52
N VAL A 15 -19.50 7.78 12.88
CA VAL A 15 -18.71 7.95 14.11
C VAL A 15 -17.38 8.58 13.75
N ALA A 16 -16.89 9.49 14.59
CA ALA A 16 -15.66 10.22 14.33
C ALA A 16 -14.99 10.68 15.62
N TYR A 17 -13.67 10.50 15.69
CA TYR A 17 -12.81 11.00 16.75
C TYR A 17 -11.48 11.44 16.14
N ASN A 18 -11.03 12.66 16.48
CA ASN A 18 -9.85 13.30 15.88
C ASN A 18 -9.86 13.37 14.34
N ALA A 19 -11.04 13.41 13.71
CA ALA A 19 -11.21 13.32 12.26
C ALA A 19 -11.44 14.67 11.53
N ALA A 20 -11.42 15.80 12.26
CA ALA A 20 -11.71 17.12 11.68
C ALA A 20 -10.52 17.78 10.95
N TYR A 21 -9.36 17.12 10.89
CA TYR A 21 -8.16 17.67 10.26
C TYR A 21 -8.25 17.61 8.73
N LYS A 22 -7.64 18.59 8.05
CA LYS A 22 -7.65 18.69 6.58
C LYS A 22 -7.09 17.46 5.88
N ASP A 23 -6.02 16.88 6.42
CA ASP A 23 -5.41 15.65 5.93
C ASP A 23 -6.35 14.44 6.06
N VAL A 24 -7.13 14.38 7.14
CA VAL A 24 -8.14 13.33 7.34
C VAL A 24 -9.32 13.51 6.39
N GLN A 25 -9.79 14.75 6.19
CA GLN A 25 -10.81 15.08 5.20
C GLN A 25 -10.38 14.77 3.77
N GLU A 26 -9.09 14.94 3.46
CA GLU A 26 -8.51 14.59 2.15
C GLU A 26 -8.57 13.07 1.91
N LEU A 27 -8.22 12.27 2.92
CA LEU A 27 -8.37 10.81 2.89
C LEU A 27 -9.84 10.40 2.75
N ASP A 28 -10.73 10.96 3.57
CA ASP A 28 -12.18 10.71 3.49
C ASP A 28 -12.75 11.02 2.09
N THR A 29 -12.38 12.17 1.52
CA THR A 29 -12.79 12.56 0.15
C THR A 29 -12.34 11.54 -0.89
N TRP A 30 -11.12 11.00 -0.76
CA TRP A 30 -10.63 9.97 -1.66
C TRP A 30 -11.44 8.67 -1.54
N LEU A 31 -11.72 8.21 -0.32
CA LEU A 31 -12.51 7.00 -0.07
C LEU A 31 -13.97 7.14 -0.56
N GLN A 32 -14.58 8.31 -0.36
CA GLN A 32 -15.91 8.60 -0.90
C GLN A 32 -15.95 8.49 -2.42
N ARG A 33 -14.92 9.01 -3.11
CA ARG A 33 -14.80 8.87 -4.57
C ARG A 33 -14.62 7.43 -5.00
N CYS A 34 -13.84 6.65 -4.25
CA CYS A 34 -13.66 5.22 -4.52
C CYS A 34 -14.98 4.44 -4.40
N LEU A 35 -15.75 4.73 -3.35
CA LEU A 35 -17.04 4.08 -3.12
C LEU A 35 -18.07 4.48 -4.18
N ALA A 36 -18.15 5.77 -4.50
CA ALA A 36 -19.04 6.27 -5.55
C ALA A 36 -18.71 5.62 -6.90
N ARG A 37 -17.41 5.54 -7.25
CA ARG A 37 -16.97 4.91 -8.49
C ARG A 37 -17.35 3.43 -8.57
N MET A 38 -17.19 2.68 -7.47
CA MET A 38 -17.61 1.28 -7.39
C MET A 38 -19.13 1.15 -7.56
N ALA A 39 -19.90 1.98 -6.86
CA ALA A 39 -21.37 1.98 -6.94
C ALA A 39 -21.90 2.34 -8.34
N ASP A 40 -21.19 3.22 -9.06
CA ASP A 40 -21.56 3.66 -10.41
C ASP A 40 -21.23 2.63 -11.50
N GLN A 41 -20.35 1.66 -11.24
CA GLN A 41 -19.83 0.75 -12.28
C GLN A 41 -20.22 -0.70 -12.09
N ASP A 42 -20.46 -1.12 -10.85
CA ASP A 42 -20.61 -2.52 -10.52
C ASP A 42 -21.99 -2.77 -9.88
N ASP A 43 -22.86 -3.52 -10.57
CA ASP A 43 -24.25 -3.77 -10.11
C ASP A 43 -24.30 -4.46 -8.72
N SER A 44 -23.28 -5.25 -8.39
CA SER A 44 -23.13 -5.95 -7.10
C SER A 44 -22.10 -5.27 -6.18
N TRP A 45 -21.88 -3.96 -6.33
CA TRP A 45 -20.86 -3.22 -5.56
C TRP A 45 -20.97 -3.42 -4.04
N GLN A 46 -22.17 -3.61 -3.51
CA GLN A 46 -22.40 -3.82 -2.08
C GLN A 46 -21.70 -5.08 -1.58
N ASP A 47 -21.93 -6.21 -2.25
CA ASP A 47 -21.32 -7.50 -1.89
C ASP A 47 -19.80 -7.45 -2.08
N GLN A 48 -19.34 -6.78 -3.15
CA GLN A 48 -17.93 -6.60 -3.43
C GLN A 48 -17.23 -5.70 -2.38
N PHE A 49 -17.90 -4.64 -1.96
CA PHE A 49 -17.44 -3.74 -0.90
C PHE A 49 -17.37 -4.49 0.44
N ASP A 50 -18.42 -5.25 0.77
CA ASP A 50 -18.48 -6.03 2.00
C ASP A 50 -17.37 -7.10 2.04
N ALA A 51 -17.01 -7.66 0.87
CA ALA A 51 -15.92 -8.63 0.70
C ALA A 51 -14.51 -8.01 0.64
N LEU A 52 -14.35 -6.68 0.70
CA LEU A 52 -13.03 -6.06 0.68
C LEU A 52 -12.18 -6.54 1.87
N PRO A 53 -10.89 -6.83 1.65
CA PRO A 53 -10.01 -7.27 2.72
C PRO A 53 -9.68 -6.13 3.68
N THR A 54 -9.34 -6.48 4.93
CA THR A 54 -8.73 -5.51 5.84
C THR A 54 -7.41 -5.02 5.26
N CYS A 55 -7.28 -3.70 5.11
CA CYS A 55 -6.09 -3.07 4.56
C CYS A 55 -5.37 -2.24 5.63
N PHE A 56 -4.04 -2.28 5.63
CA PHE A 56 -3.23 -1.33 6.40
C PHE A 56 -2.62 -0.30 5.46
N PHE A 57 -2.95 0.96 5.67
CA PHE A 57 -2.62 2.01 4.74
C PHE A 57 -1.55 2.96 5.27
N HIS A 58 -0.85 3.56 4.32
CA HIS A 58 -0.12 4.80 4.46
C HIS A 58 -0.66 5.78 3.43
N PHE A 59 -0.96 7.01 3.85
CA PHE A 59 -1.48 8.08 2.99
C PHE A 59 -0.68 9.36 3.22
N ARG A 60 -0.20 9.96 2.14
CA ARG A 60 0.54 11.23 2.13
C ARG A 60 -0.42 12.38 1.83
N ALA A 61 -0.82 13.12 2.86
CA ALA A 61 -1.70 14.27 2.66
C ALA A 61 -0.95 15.44 2.01
N SER A 62 -1.69 16.29 1.30
CA SER A 62 -1.11 17.41 0.53
C SER A 62 -0.52 18.51 1.43
N ASN A 63 -0.86 18.50 2.73
CA ASN A 63 -0.32 19.41 3.73
C ASN A 63 0.96 18.87 4.44
N GLY A 64 1.54 17.77 3.95
CA GLY A 64 2.79 17.19 4.48
C GLY A 64 2.60 16.24 5.66
N TYR A 65 1.36 16.01 6.12
CA TYR A 65 1.08 14.98 7.14
C TYR A 65 0.99 13.59 6.51
N TRP A 66 1.45 12.60 7.26
CA TRP A 66 1.18 11.19 6.97
C TRP A 66 0.03 10.69 7.82
N LEU A 67 -0.83 9.88 7.22
CA LEU A 67 -1.81 9.06 7.91
C LEU A 67 -1.43 7.60 7.74
N LEU A 68 -1.24 6.90 8.85
CA LEU A 68 -0.96 5.46 8.89
C LEU A 68 -2.12 4.79 9.62
N GLY A 69 -2.66 3.68 9.13
CA GLY A 69 -3.84 3.12 9.77
C GLY A 69 -4.31 1.81 9.20
N GLY A 70 -5.49 1.39 9.67
CA GLY A 70 -6.22 0.24 9.18
C GLY A 70 -7.60 0.66 8.70
N LEU A 71 -8.09 -0.01 7.67
CA LEU A 71 -9.41 0.16 7.07
C LEU A 71 -10.08 -1.21 6.95
N HIS A 72 -11.36 -1.26 7.31
CA HIS A 72 -12.22 -2.43 7.13
C HIS A 72 -13.56 -2.01 6.54
N SER A 73 -14.10 -2.78 5.59
CA SER A 73 -15.47 -2.62 5.09
C SER A 73 -16.47 -2.68 6.25
N SER A 74 -17.50 -1.83 6.21
CA SER A 74 -18.48 -1.71 7.30
C SER A 74 -19.78 -1.06 6.80
N CYS A 75 -20.80 -1.08 7.64
CA CYS A 75 -22.08 -0.42 7.43
C CYS A 75 -22.61 0.19 8.73
N ASP A 76 -23.52 1.15 8.62
CA ASP A 76 -24.27 1.66 9.78
C ASP A 76 -25.50 0.78 10.08
N ALA A 77 -26.22 1.11 11.16
CA ALA A 77 -27.44 0.41 11.56
C ALA A 77 -28.55 0.39 10.48
N SER A 78 -28.48 1.29 9.48
CA SER A 78 -29.40 1.33 8.34
C SER A 78 -28.91 0.55 7.11
N GLY A 79 -27.73 -0.07 7.19
CA GLY A 79 -27.12 -0.83 6.09
C GLY A 79 -26.41 0.01 5.04
N ARG A 80 -26.26 1.32 5.25
CA ARG A 80 -25.49 2.17 4.33
C ARG A 80 -24.00 1.89 4.53
N ARG A 81 -23.32 1.53 3.44
CA ARG A 81 -21.91 1.12 3.45
C ARG A 81 -20.98 2.31 3.47
N TYR A 82 -19.94 2.20 4.30
CA TYR A 82 -18.78 3.08 4.34
C TYR A 82 -17.75 2.42 5.28
N PRO A 83 -16.45 2.41 4.96
CA PRO A 83 -15.47 1.71 5.78
C PRO A 83 -15.34 2.32 7.18
N LEU A 84 -14.96 1.50 8.16
CA LEU A 84 -14.40 2.00 9.42
C LEU A 84 -12.89 2.13 9.28
N LEU A 85 -12.34 3.26 9.70
CA LEU A 85 -10.90 3.51 9.72
C LEU A 85 -10.43 3.86 11.12
N ILE A 86 -9.25 3.35 11.46
CA ILE A 86 -8.45 3.85 12.59
C ILE A 86 -7.13 4.32 12.01
N PHE A 87 -6.69 5.51 12.40
CA PHE A 87 -5.50 6.15 11.85
C PHE A 87 -4.67 6.83 12.93
N GLN A 88 -3.37 6.90 12.68
CA GLN A 88 -2.47 7.81 13.35
C GLN A 88 -2.00 8.87 12.37
N ARG A 89 -2.05 10.12 12.82
CA ARG A 89 -1.53 11.30 12.13
C ARG A 89 -0.12 11.63 12.60
N LEU A 90 0.80 11.77 11.66
CA LEU A 90 2.21 12.07 11.87
C LEU A 90 2.64 13.29 11.08
N SER A 91 3.30 14.23 11.77
CA SER A 91 4.02 15.31 11.12
C SER A 91 5.38 14.77 10.69
N VAL A 92 5.65 14.76 9.39
CA VAL A 92 6.92 14.25 8.85
C VAL A 92 7.65 15.35 8.11
N ALA A 93 8.91 15.55 8.48
CA ALA A 93 9.73 16.54 7.81
C ALA A 93 10.17 16.02 6.43
N SER A 94 10.19 16.89 5.42
CA SER A 94 10.48 16.52 4.03
C SER A 94 11.78 15.70 3.84
N GLN A 95 12.82 15.96 4.64
CA GLN A 95 14.09 15.23 4.59
C GLN A 95 14.00 13.77 5.06
N VAL A 96 12.94 13.40 5.78
CA VAL A 96 12.67 12.04 6.26
C VAL A 96 11.88 11.22 5.21
N GLU A 97 11.32 11.90 4.21
CA GLU A 97 10.45 11.27 3.25
C GLU A 97 11.23 10.34 2.30
N GLY A 98 10.86 9.06 2.30
CA GLY A 98 11.52 8.00 1.53
C GLY A 98 12.70 7.30 2.22
N SER A 99 13.07 7.74 3.43
CA SER A 99 14.08 7.08 4.25
C SER A 99 13.48 6.28 5.42
N VAL A 100 12.15 6.22 5.53
CA VAL A 100 11.43 5.47 6.58
C VAL A 100 10.63 4.34 5.96
N GLY A 101 10.77 3.13 6.50
CA GLY A 101 9.88 2.01 6.21
C GLY A 101 8.52 2.22 6.88
N VAL A 102 7.54 2.72 6.13
CA VAL A 102 6.21 3.13 6.63
C VAL A 102 5.35 1.94 7.07
N HIS A 103 5.48 0.79 6.40
CA HIS A 103 4.74 -0.40 6.77
C HIS A 103 5.36 -1.04 8.01
N THR A 104 6.69 -1.15 8.09
CA THR A 104 7.39 -1.65 9.28
C THR A 104 7.18 -0.74 10.49
N LEU A 105 7.17 0.58 10.30
CA LEU A 105 6.82 1.55 11.35
C LEU A 105 5.46 1.26 11.99
N SER A 106 4.50 0.80 11.19
CA SER A 106 3.14 0.53 11.64
C SER A 106 2.90 -0.91 12.10
N GLU A 107 3.91 -1.79 12.21
CA GLU A 107 3.73 -3.21 12.58
C GLU A 107 2.97 -3.39 13.90
N THR A 108 3.48 -2.84 15.00
CA THR A 108 2.85 -2.96 16.33
C THR A 108 1.44 -2.35 16.33
N PHE A 109 1.32 -1.15 15.76
CA PHE A 109 0.05 -0.42 15.68
C PHE A 109 -0.99 -1.23 14.89
N SER A 110 -0.62 -1.74 13.72
CA SER A 110 -1.50 -2.52 12.84
C SER A 110 -1.98 -3.82 13.47
N GLY A 111 -1.12 -4.48 14.26
CA GLY A 111 -1.50 -5.67 15.02
C GLY A 111 -2.66 -5.40 15.99
N GLN A 112 -2.65 -4.24 16.66
CA GLN A 112 -3.73 -3.80 17.53
C GLN A 112 -4.96 -3.37 16.73
N LEU A 113 -4.75 -2.62 15.63
CA LEU A 113 -5.84 -2.13 14.79
C LEU A 113 -6.70 -3.24 14.19
N ARG A 114 -6.09 -4.36 13.77
CA ARG A 114 -6.83 -5.50 13.22
C ARG A 114 -7.95 -5.94 14.14
N THR A 115 -7.59 -6.21 15.40
CA THR A 115 -8.54 -6.70 16.40
C THR A 115 -9.61 -5.65 16.70
N LEU A 116 -9.22 -4.37 16.83
CA LEU A 116 -10.18 -3.29 17.09
C LEU A 116 -11.19 -3.13 15.95
N LEU A 117 -10.71 -3.05 14.71
CA LEU A 117 -11.56 -2.93 13.52
C LEU A 117 -12.52 -4.10 13.42
N GLN A 118 -12.03 -5.34 13.52
CA GLN A 118 -12.86 -6.54 13.40
C GLN A 118 -13.94 -6.58 14.48
N ARG A 119 -13.57 -6.37 15.76
CA ARG A 119 -14.53 -6.39 16.87
C ARG A 119 -15.61 -5.32 16.71
N THR A 120 -15.24 -4.09 16.32
CA THR A 120 -16.21 -3.02 16.13
C THR A 120 -17.12 -3.27 14.91
N VAL A 121 -16.56 -3.71 13.77
CA VAL A 121 -17.33 -3.98 12.55
C VAL A 121 -18.27 -5.17 12.72
N HIS A 122 -17.92 -6.17 13.53
CA HIS A 122 -18.81 -7.30 13.84
C HIS A 122 -19.78 -7.02 15.00
N GLY A 123 -19.79 -5.80 15.56
CA GLY A 123 -20.68 -5.43 16.66
C GLY A 123 -20.33 -6.07 18.00
N GLU A 124 -19.12 -6.63 18.14
CA GLU A 124 -18.60 -7.21 19.38
C GLU A 124 -18.03 -6.16 20.34
N SER A 125 -17.91 -4.91 19.89
CA SER A 125 -17.42 -3.80 20.70
C SER A 125 -18.17 -2.51 20.38
N SER A 126 -18.53 -1.75 21.43
CA SER A 126 -19.23 -0.48 21.27
C SER A 126 -18.30 0.64 20.79
N VAL A 127 -18.88 1.78 20.42
CA VAL A 127 -18.10 2.98 20.03
C VAL A 127 -17.33 3.54 21.21
N GLU A 128 -17.89 3.47 22.42
CA GLU A 128 -17.25 3.89 23.66
C GLU A 128 -16.05 3.00 23.99
N GLU A 129 -16.18 1.68 23.82
CA GLU A 129 -15.06 0.73 24.00
C GLU A 129 -13.97 0.90 22.95
N LEU A 130 -14.34 1.16 21.69
CA LEU A 130 -13.38 1.54 20.64
C LEU A 130 -12.65 2.81 21.07
N HIS A 131 -13.37 3.86 21.47
CA HIS A 131 -12.77 5.12 21.88
C HIS A 131 -11.80 4.95 23.06
N HIS A 132 -12.19 4.19 24.08
CA HIS A 132 -11.33 3.88 25.22
C HIS A 132 -10.05 3.15 24.77
N SER A 133 -10.19 2.14 23.90
CA SER A 133 -9.04 1.40 23.37
C SER A 133 -8.10 2.31 22.57
N ILE A 134 -8.65 3.27 21.82
CA ILE A 134 -7.87 4.25 21.05
C ILE A 134 -7.06 5.18 21.95
N ASP A 135 -7.63 5.63 23.07
CA ASP A 135 -6.92 6.50 24.03
C ASP A 135 -5.78 5.76 24.76
N GLU A 136 -5.82 4.43 24.82
CA GLU A 136 -4.72 3.60 25.38
C GLU A 136 -3.59 3.31 24.37
N LEU A 137 -3.81 3.54 23.08
CA LEU A 137 -2.79 3.29 22.06
C LEU A 137 -1.65 4.30 22.18
N ARG A 138 -0.43 3.79 22.21
CA ARG A 138 0.77 4.63 22.19
C ARG A 138 0.92 5.30 20.82
N GLU A 139 1.03 6.62 20.82
CA GLU A 139 1.36 7.36 19.62
C GLU A 139 2.82 7.10 19.16
N LEU A 140 2.99 6.87 17.86
CA LEU A 140 4.28 7.01 17.17
C LEU A 140 4.77 8.46 17.19
N GLY A 141 6.07 8.67 17.33
CA GLY A 141 6.71 10.00 17.28
C GLY A 141 8.10 9.99 16.65
N ASP A 142 8.86 11.08 16.84
CA ASP A 142 10.17 11.28 16.19
C ASP A 142 11.20 10.19 16.50
N ALA A 143 11.16 9.63 17.72
CA ALA A 143 12.05 8.53 18.10
C ALA A 143 11.78 7.27 17.29
N ASP A 144 10.51 6.98 16.99
CA ASP A 144 10.09 5.83 16.19
C ASP A 144 10.48 6.04 14.73
N LEU A 145 10.30 7.25 14.20
CA LEU A 145 10.76 7.62 12.85
C LEU A 145 12.27 7.41 12.70
N LYS A 146 13.08 7.90 13.65
CA LYS A 146 14.55 7.72 13.64
C LYS A 146 14.97 6.26 13.80
N LEU A 147 14.24 5.49 14.61
CA LEU A 147 14.49 4.04 14.71
C LEU A 147 14.22 3.37 13.36
N GLN A 148 13.10 3.69 12.71
CA GLN A 148 12.74 3.07 11.45
C GLN A 148 13.60 3.48 10.27
N GLN A 149 14.17 4.69 10.26
CA GLN A 149 15.21 5.04 9.29
C GLN A 149 16.42 4.10 9.38
N ARG A 150 16.89 3.84 10.61
CA ARG A 150 18.01 2.93 10.84
C ARG A 150 17.67 1.48 10.48
N LEU A 151 16.44 1.05 10.78
CA LEU A 151 15.98 -0.29 10.43
C LEU A 151 15.84 -0.48 8.92
N LEU A 152 15.26 0.49 8.20
CA LEU A 152 15.19 0.43 6.73
C LEU A 152 16.60 0.39 6.12
N GLN A 153 17.51 1.25 6.58
CA GLN A 153 18.90 1.24 6.12
C GLN A 153 19.55 -0.13 6.34
N ARG A 154 19.33 -0.72 7.51
CA ARG A 154 19.84 -2.06 7.82
C ARG A 154 19.21 -3.13 6.92
N PHE A 155 17.92 -3.07 6.63
CA PHE A 155 17.30 -4.00 5.69
C PHE A 155 17.87 -3.87 4.28
N LEU A 156 18.19 -2.65 3.83
CA LEU A 156 18.84 -2.43 2.54
C LEU A 156 20.24 -3.07 2.50
N GLU A 157 20.97 -3.12 3.61
CA GLU A 157 22.33 -3.68 3.70
C GLU A 157 22.37 -5.19 3.99
N ASP A 158 21.41 -5.69 4.77
CA ASP A 158 21.41 -7.06 5.30
C ASP A 158 20.55 -8.03 4.46
N VAL A 159 19.45 -7.58 3.85
CA VAL A 159 18.54 -8.46 3.09
C VAL A 159 19.03 -8.64 1.66
N ARG A 160 19.15 -9.88 1.20
CA ARG A 160 19.47 -10.19 -0.22
C ARG A 160 18.21 -10.29 -1.04
N PHE A 161 18.32 -10.00 -2.34
CA PHE A 161 17.19 -10.24 -3.26
C PHE A 161 16.81 -11.72 -3.27
N SER A 162 17.79 -12.64 -3.24
CA SER A 162 17.57 -14.09 -3.16
C SER A 162 16.78 -14.52 -1.91
N ASP A 163 16.89 -13.80 -0.79
CA ASP A 163 16.11 -14.09 0.42
C ASP A 163 14.63 -13.75 0.23
N LEU A 164 14.34 -12.58 -0.37
CA LEU A 164 12.96 -12.18 -0.69
C LEU A 164 12.32 -13.13 -1.70
N VAL A 165 13.07 -13.56 -2.72
CA VAL A 165 12.61 -14.55 -3.72
C VAL A 165 12.20 -15.85 -3.04
N LYS A 166 13.04 -16.39 -2.15
CA LYS A 166 12.73 -17.61 -1.39
C LYS A 166 11.51 -17.44 -0.48
N ALA A 167 11.39 -16.28 0.17
CA ALA A 167 10.26 -16.00 1.06
C ALA A 167 8.92 -15.85 0.31
N LEU A 168 8.96 -15.51 -0.99
CA LEU A 168 7.77 -15.38 -1.85
C LEU A 168 7.29 -16.71 -2.42
N GLU A 169 8.18 -17.68 -2.63
CA GLU A 169 7.88 -18.97 -3.27
C GLU A 169 6.66 -19.71 -2.67
N PRO A 170 6.47 -19.79 -1.33
CA PRO A 170 5.32 -20.49 -0.77
C PRO A 170 3.95 -19.87 -1.13
N SER A 171 3.89 -18.53 -1.23
CA SER A 171 2.66 -17.80 -1.55
C SER A 171 2.46 -17.63 -3.06
N PHE A 172 3.56 -17.55 -3.81
CA PHE A 172 3.58 -17.31 -5.25
C PHE A 172 4.50 -18.32 -5.95
N PRO A 173 4.09 -19.59 -6.12
CA PRO A 173 4.89 -20.60 -6.83
C PRO A 173 5.21 -20.23 -8.29
N GLU A 174 4.39 -19.37 -8.90
CA GLU A 174 4.59 -18.82 -10.23
C GLU A 174 5.61 -17.67 -10.29
N PHE A 175 6.18 -17.27 -9.15
CA PHE A 175 7.09 -16.15 -9.07
C PHE A 175 8.40 -16.43 -9.84
N ILE A 176 8.68 -15.60 -10.85
CA ILE A 176 9.92 -15.65 -11.63
C ILE A 176 10.76 -14.42 -11.28
N ALA A 177 11.84 -14.63 -10.51
CA ALA A 177 12.68 -13.54 -9.99
C ALA A 177 13.18 -12.55 -11.04
N ASN A 178 13.64 -13.05 -12.19
CA ASN A 178 14.14 -12.20 -13.27
C ASN A 178 13.01 -11.38 -13.92
N ALA A 179 11.84 -11.98 -14.14
CA ALA A 179 10.69 -11.27 -14.71
C ALA A 179 10.20 -10.18 -13.76
N PHE A 180 10.11 -10.50 -12.47
CA PHE A 180 9.77 -9.54 -11.43
C PHE A 180 10.76 -8.37 -11.40
N ALA A 181 12.07 -8.65 -11.37
CA ALA A 181 13.11 -7.64 -11.34
C ALA A 181 13.07 -6.70 -12.55
N LEU A 182 12.86 -7.24 -13.75
CA LEU A 182 12.69 -6.45 -14.98
C LEU A 182 11.46 -5.56 -14.91
N ARG A 183 10.32 -6.06 -14.43
CA ARG A 183 9.08 -5.28 -14.27
C ARG A 183 9.24 -4.16 -13.26
N MET A 184 9.85 -4.45 -12.12
CA MET A 184 10.18 -3.43 -11.12
C MET A 184 11.04 -2.33 -11.73
N GLN A 185 12.05 -2.68 -12.54
CA GLN A 185 12.90 -1.71 -13.20
C GLN A 185 12.17 -0.88 -14.28
N VAL A 186 11.36 -1.51 -15.13
CA VAL A 186 10.56 -0.80 -16.14
C VAL A 186 9.57 0.17 -15.48
N LEU A 187 8.88 -0.30 -14.44
CA LEU A 187 7.97 0.54 -13.66
C LEU A 187 8.73 1.71 -13.04
N HIS A 188 9.88 1.46 -12.40
CA HIS A 188 10.72 2.49 -11.82
C HIS A 188 11.16 3.56 -12.83
N GLN A 189 11.65 3.16 -14.02
CA GLN A 189 12.03 4.09 -15.09
C GLN A 189 10.86 4.93 -15.59
N GLY A 190 9.65 4.37 -15.63
CA GLY A 190 8.43 5.13 -15.92
C GLY A 190 8.16 6.19 -14.85
N LEU A 191 8.26 5.81 -13.57
CA LEU A 191 8.09 6.73 -12.44
C LEU A 191 9.14 7.85 -12.43
N GLN A 192 10.40 7.56 -12.77
CA GLN A 192 11.46 8.57 -12.92
C GLN A 192 11.12 9.60 -14.02
N ARG A 193 10.43 9.18 -15.08
CA ARG A 193 9.91 10.08 -16.14
C ARG A 193 8.63 10.83 -15.74
N GLY A 194 8.14 10.62 -14.51
CA GLY A 194 6.95 11.27 -13.97
C GLY A 194 5.64 10.59 -14.34
N GLU A 195 5.67 9.37 -14.88
CA GLU A 195 4.46 8.60 -15.15
C GLU A 195 3.76 8.21 -13.83
N THR A 196 2.43 8.21 -13.82
CA THR A 196 1.63 7.96 -12.62
C THR A 196 0.92 6.62 -12.74
N PHE A 197 1.58 5.55 -12.30
CA PHE A 197 1.00 4.20 -12.31
C PHE A 197 0.52 3.75 -10.94
N GLN A 198 -0.60 3.02 -10.94
CA GLN A 198 -0.92 2.14 -9.82
C GLN A 198 -0.15 0.84 -10.00
N ALA A 199 0.31 0.25 -8.89
CA ALA A 199 1.00 -1.02 -8.95
C ALA A 199 0.56 -1.94 -7.83
N VAL A 200 0.55 -3.24 -8.12
CA VAL A 200 0.39 -4.30 -7.11
C VAL A 200 1.66 -5.13 -7.08
N LEU A 201 2.14 -5.40 -5.86
CA LEU A 201 3.41 -6.03 -5.56
C LEU A 201 3.16 -7.21 -4.61
N PRO A 202 3.75 -8.39 -4.84
CA PRO A 202 3.61 -9.52 -3.95
C PRO A 202 4.39 -9.30 -2.65
N LEU A 203 3.85 -9.82 -1.55
CA LEU A 203 4.52 -9.84 -0.25
C LEU A 203 4.68 -11.27 0.24
N PRO A 204 5.75 -11.60 0.97
CA PRO A 204 5.86 -12.91 1.59
C PRO A 204 4.79 -13.07 2.69
N ALA A 205 4.21 -14.27 2.81
CA ALA A 205 3.31 -14.59 3.92
C ALA A 205 4.03 -14.60 5.27
N GLU A 206 5.35 -14.82 5.27
CA GLU A 206 6.18 -14.80 6.48
C GLU A 206 6.05 -13.45 7.21
N ARG A 207 5.51 -13.50 8.44
CA ARG A 207 5.20 -12.30 9.22
C ARG A 207 6.40 -11.38 9.42
N ALA A 208 7.58 -11.94 9.66
CA ALA A 208 8.79 -11.17 9.90
C ALA A 208 9.28 -10.39 8.67
N LEU A 209 8.97 -10.86 7.45
CA LEU A 209 9.43 -10.27 6.20
C LEU A 209 8.35 -9.52 5.43
N LYS A 210 7.07 -9.74 5.71
CA LYS A 210 5.94 -9.12 4.98
C LYS A 210 6.04 -7.60 4.88
N ARG A 211 6.25 -6.90 6.01
CA ARG A 211 6.33 -5.44 6.03
C ARG A 211 7.69 -4.89 5.60
N PRO A 212 8.82 -5.49 6.00
CA PRO A 212 10.11 -5.10 5.44
C PRO A 212 10.15 -5.23 3.91
N ALA A 213 9.58 -6.30 3.33
CA ALA A 213 9.47 -6.45 1.89
C ALA A 213 8.64 -5.33 1.26
N ALA A 214 7.49 -4.97 1.85
CA ALA A 214 6.68 -3.85 1.39
C ALA A 214 7.48 -2.54 1.35
N ASP A 215 8.24 -2.26 2.41
CA ASP A 215 9.07 -1.05 2.48
C ASP A 215 10.24 -1.07 1.47
N LEU A 216 10.86 -2.24 1.25
CA LEU A 216 11.92 -2.40 0.24
C LEU A 216 11.38 -2.22 -1.19
N TRP A 217 10.17 -2.73 -1.50
CA TRP A 217 9.52 -2.50 -2.78
C TRP A 217 9.17 -1.04 -3.01
N LEU A 218 8.62 -0.36 -2.00
CA LEU A 218 8.37 1.09 -2.08
C LEU A 218 9.68 1.86 -2.21
N HIS A 219 10.73 1.48 -1.47
CA HIS A 219 12.04 2.12 -1.58
C HIS A 219 12.59 2.01 -3.00
N TRP A 220 12.54 0.83 -3.62
CA TRP A 220 12.95 0.64 -5.02
C TRP A 220 12.15 1.56 -5.94
N LEU A 221 10.82 1.50 -5.91
CA LEU A 221 9.99 2.27 -6.83
C LEU A 221 10.07 3.78 -6.62
N GLU A 222 10.34 4.23 -5.39
CA GLU A 222 10.40 5.65 -5.05
C GLU A 222 11.83 6.20 -4.91
N TYR A 223 12.86 5.44 -5.31
CA TYR A 223 14.24 5.91 -5.31
C TYR A 223 14.46 6.96 -6.41
N GLN A 224 14.93 8.16 -6.07
CA GLN A 224 15.22 9.22 -7.07
C GLN A 224 14.08 9.54 -8.07
N VAL A 225 12.80 9.32 -7.69
CA VAL A 225 11.65 9.69 -8.52
C VAL A 225 11.15 11.11 -8.17
N PRO A 226 10.59 11.87 -9.12
CA PRO A 226 10.08 13.22 -8.86
C PRO A 226 8.84 13.23 -7.94
N HIS A 227 8.04 12.16 -7.98
CA HIS A 227 6.78 12.07 -7.25
C HIS A 227 6.64 10.71 -6.56
N ARG A 228 6.34 10.73 -5.26
CA ARG A 228 6.06 9.53 -4.47
C ARG A 228 4.59 9.13 -4.59
N ALA A 229 4.30 7.89 -4.22
CA ALA A 229 2.93 7.41 -4.21
C ALA A 229 2.07 8.23 -3.24
N LYS A 230 0.85 8.60 -3.64
CA LYS A 230 -0.11 9.24 -2.76
C LYS A 230 -0.50 8.33 -1.59
N ALA A 231 -0.63 7.03 -1.84
CA ALA A 231 -0.95 6.05 -0.84
C ALA A 231 -0.30 4.69 -1.10
N SER A 232 -0.16 3.89 -0.06
CA SER A 232 0.13 2.47 -0.16
C SER A 232 -0.76 1.67 0.78
N LEU A 233 -1.23 0.50 0.35
CA LEU A 233 -2.13 -0.37 1.11
C LEU A 233 -1.54 -1.77 1.15
N LEU A 234 -1.23 -2.24 2.34
CA LEU A 234 -0.90 -3.63 2.59
C LEU A 234 -2.19 -4.41 2.79
N VAL A 235 -2.51 -5.26 1.81
CA VAL A 235 -3.62 -6.20 1.85
C VAL A 235 -3.11 -7.48 2.48
N ASP A 236 -3.54 -7.74 3.70
CA ASP A 236 -3.11 -8.92 4.44
C ASP A 236 -4.08 -10.08 4.18
N ASP A 237 -4.01 -10.60 2.96
CA ASP A 237 -4.65 -11.86 2.57
C ASP A 237 -3.72 -13.00 3.00
N PHE A 238 -4.19 -13.83 3.93
CA PHE A 238 -3.41 -14.89 4.60
C PHE A 238 -2.60 -15.77 3.64
N MET A 239 -3.10 -16.00 2.43
CA MET A 239 -2.44 -16.85 1.43
C MET A 239 -1.49 -16.07 0.51
N ARG A 240 -1.90 -14.89 0.06
CA ARG A 240 -1.22 -14.10 -0.98
C ARG A 240 -1.24 -12.62 -0.61
N PRO A 241 -0.49 -12.20 0.42
CA PRO A 241 -0.50 -10.81 0.82
C PRO A 241 0.12 -9.95 -0.28
N GLN A 242 -0.43 -8.77 -0.47
CA GLN A 242 -0.05 -7.86 -1.54
C GLN A 242 0.13 -6.44 -1.00
N LEU A 243 1.03 -5.70 -1.63
CA LEU A 243 1.18 -4.27 -1.45
C LEU A 243 0.63 -3.57 -2.70
N TRP A 244 -0.36 -2.72 -2.48
CA TRP A 244 -0.86 -1.79 -3.47
C TRP A 244 -0.18 -0.44 -3.31
N ARG A 245 0.32 0.11 -4.42
CA ARG A 245 0.88 1.45 -4.53
C ARG A 245 -0.05 2.29 -5.38
N PHE A 246 -0.55 3.39 -4.82
CA PHE A 246 -1.38 4.36 -5.54
C PHE A 246 -0.61 5.66 -5.78
N ALA A 247 -0.27 5.96 -7.04
CA ALA A 247 0.40 7.20 -7.45
C ALA A 247 -0.42 8.46 -7.11
N SER A 248 -1.74 8.38 -7.25
CA SER A 248 -2.67 9.49 -7.02
C SER A 248 -3.87 9.03 -6.17
N ALA A 249 -4.71 9.98 -5.74
CA ALA A 249 -6.00 9.70 -5.09
C ALA A 249 -7.01 9.16 -6.12
N ASP A 250 -6.71 8.00 -6.68
CA ASP A 250 -7.47 7.36 -7.73
C ASP A 250 -8.74 6.72 -7.19
N HIS A 251 -9.86 7.12 -7.78
CA HIS A 251 -11.18 6.57 -7.53
C HIS A 251 -11.36 5.09 -7.87
N GLU A 252 -10.43 4.44 -8.58
CA GLU A 252 -10.52 3.00 -8.86
C GLU A 252 -10.08 2.11 -7.69
N ALA A 253 -9.57 2.66 -6.57
CA ALA A 253 -8.90 1.88 -5.53
C ALA A 253 -9.75 0.72 -4.96
N PHE A 254 -11.05 0.94 -4.66
CA PHE A 254 -11.92 -0.15 -4.19
C PHE A 254 -12.20 -1.19 -5.28
N ARG A 255 -12.40 -0.75 -6.53
CA ARG A 255 -12.61 -1.65 -7.67
C ARG A 255 -11.36 -2.49 -7.98
N LEU A 256 -10.17 -1.91 -7.80
CA LEU A 256 -8.90 -2.59 -7.91
C LEU A 256 -8.74 -3.66 -6.81
N LEU A 257 -9.08 -3.33 -5.57
CA LEU A 257 -9.03 -4.25 -4.43
C LEU A 257 -10.07 -5.38 -4.52
N SER A 258 -11.24 -5.13 -5.11
CA SER A 258 -12.27 -6.15 -5.35
C SER A 258 -12.07 -6.93 -6.67
N GLY A 259 -11.01 -6.62 -7.43
CA GLY A 259 -10.70 -7.27 -8.71
C GLY A 259 -11.65 -6.94 -9.86
N GLN A 260 -12.46 -5.88 -9.76
CA GLN A 260 -13.41 -5.46 -10.80
C GLN A 260 -12.88 -4.41 -11.76
N ALA A 261 -11.84 -3.67 -11.37
CA ALA A 261 -11.21 -2.71 -12.27
C ALA A 261 -10.51 -3.42 -13.44
N SER A 262 -10.43 -2.74 -14.59
CA SER A 262 -9.64 -3.21 -15.74
C SER A 262 -8.18 -3.44 -15.34
N SER A 263 -7.54 -4.48 -15.88
CA SER A 263 -6.11 -4.71 -15.70
C SER A 263 -5.28 -3.50 -16.13
N ALA A 264 -5.71 -2.78 -17.17
CA ALA A 264 -5.06 -1.56 -17.65
C ALA A 264 -5.01 -0.41 -16.62
N ALA A 265 -5.81 -0.46 -15.55
CA ALA A 265 -5.79 0.54 -14.49
C ALA A 265 -4.65 0.34 -13.48
N ARG A 266 -3.88 -0.75 -13.59
CA ARG A 266 -2.74 -1.06 -12.72
C ARG A 266 -1.60 -1.75 -13.46
N VAL A 267 -0.45 -1.79 -12.82
CA VAL A 267 0.66 -2.66 -13.18
C VAL A 267 0.76 -3.75 -12.13
N ASP A 268 0.41 -4.99 -12.50
CA ASP A 268 0.75 -6.15 -11.69
C ASP A 268 2.13 -6.66 -12.09
N VAL A 269 3.05 -6.67 -11.13
CA VAL A 269 4.43 -7.08 -11.35
C VAL A 269 4.60 -8.60 -11.52
N LEU A 270 3.54 -9.39 -11.29
CA LEU A 270 3.52 -10.84 -11.49
C LEU A 270 2.70 -11.27 -12.70
N GLU A 271 1.87 -10.40 -13.29
CA GLU A 271 1.12 -10.75 -14.50
C GLU A 271 2.07 -11.12 -15.66
N ALA A 272 1.55 -11.85 -16.66
CA ALA A 272 2.31 -12.17 -17.87
C ALA A 272 2.59 -10.91 -18.69
N PHE A 273 3.68 -10.90 -19.47
CA PHE A 273 3.94 -9.77 -20.37
C PHE A 273 2.96 -9.89 -21.54
N GLU A 274 2.12 -8.88 -21.77
CA GLU A 274 1.22 -8.87 -22.93
C GLU A 274 2.02 -8.92 -24.24
N GLU A 275 3.15 -8.20 -24.27
CA GLU A 275 4.14 -8.27 -25.35
C GLU A 275 5.53 -8.47 -24.77
N PHE A 276 6.22 -9.53 -25.19
CA PHE A 276 7.62 -9.78 -24.82
C PHE A 276 8.54 -8.92 -25.69
N ASN A 277 9.24 -7.95 -25.08
CA ASN A 277 10.29 -7.21 -25.77
C ASN A 277 11.60 -8.02 -25.76
N PRO A 278 12.14 -8.44 -26.91
CA PRO A 278 13.37 -9.23 -26.97
C PRO A 278 14.56 -8.57 -26.27
N ARG A 279 14.60 -7.23 -26.21
CA ARG A 279 15.67 -6.50 -25.51
C ARG A 279 15.70 -6.76 -24.00
N TRP A 280 14.60 -7.23 -23.41
CA TRP A 280 14.58 -7.65 -22.00
C TRP A 280 15.37 -8.93 -21.75
N ALA A 281 15.52 -9.80 -22.75
CA ALA A 281 16.37 -10.99 -22.65
C ALA A 281 17.86 -10.62 -22.54
N ASP A 282 18.22 -9.48 -23.13
CA ASP A 282 19.61 -8.98 -23.18
C ASP A 282 19.97 -8.11 -21.96
N MET A 283 19.00 -7.80 -21.08
CA MET A 283 19.24 -7.01 -19.87
C MET A 283 20.03 -7.83 -18.84
N ALA A 284 21.27 -7.39 -18.57
CA ALA A 284 22.07 -7.96 -17.50
C ALA A 284 21.50 -7.56 -16.12
N LEU A 285 20.81 -8.49 -15.49
CA LEU A 285 20.29 -8.31 -14.13
C LEU A 285 21.44 -8.36 -13.11
N PRO A 286 21.39 -7.55 -12.03
CA PRO A 286 22.32 -7.70 -10.93
C PRO A 286 22.21 -9.10 -10.31
N PRO A 287 23.30 -9.67 -9.76
CA PRO A 287 23.24 -10.94 -9.05
C PRO A 287 22.26 -10.90 -7.87
N ALA A 288 21.42 -11.93 -7.73
CA ALA A 288 20.43 -12.01 -6.66
C ALA A 288 21.03 -12.09 -5.23
N GLU A 289 22.32 -12.41 -5.12
CA GLU A 289 23.06 -12.46 -3.84
C GLU A 289 23.54 -11.08 -3.35
N LEU A 290 23.26 -10.01 -4.11
CA LEU A 290 23.50 -8.65 -3.65
C LEU A 290 22.46 -8.24 -2.60
N ASP A 291 22.90 -7.40 -1.65
CA ASP A 291 22.01 -6.70 -0.74
C ASP A 291 21.05 -5.78 -1.51
N MET A 292 19.87 -5.53 -0.95
CA MET A 292 18.82 -4.80 -1.65
C MET A 292 19.24 -3.36 -2.02
N GLY A 293 20.02 -2.68 -1.20
CA GLY A 293 20.54 -1.34 -1.50
C GLY A 293 21.44 -1.34 -2.74
N THR A 294 22.37 -2.28 -2.80
CA THR A 294 23.25 -2.46 -3.97
C THR A 294 22.48 -3.00 -5.17
N TYR A 295 21.53 -3.91 -4.97
CA TYR A 295 20.71 -4.49 -6.03
C TYR A 295 19.91 -3.41 -6.75
N ILE A 296 19.20 -2.56 -6.00
CA ILE A 296 18.39 -1.44 -6.53
C ILE A 296 19.26 -0.43 -7.29
N THR A 297 20.44 -0.10 -6.78
CA THR A 297 21.31 0.94 -7.37
C THR A 297 22.20 0.45 -8.52
N ARG A 298 22.42 -0.87 -8.65
CA ARG A 298 23.23 -1.46 -9.73
C ARG A 298 22.43 -1.89 -10.94
N PHE A 299 21.11 -1.72 -10.96
CA PHE A 299 20.38 -1.91 -12.21
C PHE A 299 20.97 -0.96 -13.26
N PRO A 300 21.42 -1.47 -14.40
CA PRO A 300 22.01 -0.62 -15.40
C PRO A 300 20.98 0.42 -15.86
N ASP A 301 21.29 1.71 -15.68
CA ASP A 301 20.61 2.84 -16.32
C ASP A 301 20.91 2.81 -17.82
N GLN A 302 20.43 1.79 -18.52
CA GLN A 302 20.48 1.72 -19.96
C GLN A 302 19.17 2.31 -20.49
N GLU A 303 19.30 3.27 -21.41
CA GLU A 303 18.20 4.01 -22.03
C GLU A 303 17.02 3.10 -22.37
N ASN A 304 15.85 3.54 -21.93
CA ASN A 304 14.57 2.90 -22.18
C ASN A 304 14.43 2.54 -23.69
N PRO A 305 14.30 1.26 -24.06
CA PRO A 305 14.06 0.89 -25.45
C PRO A 305 12.67 1.31 -25.98
N MET A 306 11.79 1.88 -25.14
CA MET A 306 10.49 2.46 -25.54
C MET A 306 10.61 3.85 -26.21
N GLY A 307 11.83 4.31 -26.48
CA GLY A 307 12.07 5.48 -27.33
C GLY A 307 11.82 5.21 -28.81
N SER A 308 10.58 4.91 -29.22
CA SER A 308 9.99 5.37 -30.50
C SER A 308 8.63 4.71 -30.79
N ARG A 309 7.61 5.57 -30.79
CA ARG A 309 6.31 5.46 -31.51
C ARG A 309 5.37 4.33 -31.11
N GLY A 310 4.31 4.75 -30.43
CA GLY A 310 3.01 4.11 -30.46
C GLY A 310 2.16 4.67 -29.35
N THR A 311 1.16 5.47 -29.71
CA THR A 311 0.05 5.79 -28.82
C THR A 311 -0.52 4.47 -28.33
N ILE A 312 -0.21 4.09 -27.09
CA ILE A 312 -0.83 2.92 -26.46
C ILE A 312 -2.27 3.37 -26.17
N SER A 313 -3.20 2.89 -26.98
CA SER A 313 -4.59 2.78 -26.52
C SER A 313 -4.61 1.63 -25.53
N TRP A 314 -4.79 1.98 -24.26
CA TRP A 314 -5.07 1.06 -23.17
C TRP A 314 -6.45 0.43 -23.31
#